data_AF-A0A935XGX3-F1
#
_entry.id   AF-A0A935XGX3-F1
#
_cell.length_a   1.000
_cell.length_b   1.000
_cell.length_c   1.000
_cell.angle_alpha   90.00
_cell.angle_beta   90.00
_cell.angle_gamma   90.00
#
_symmetry.space_group_name_H-M   'P 1'
#
loop_
_entity.id
_entity.type
_entity.pdbx_description
1 polymer ?
#
loop_
_entity_poly.entity_id
_entity_poly.type
_entity_poly.pdbx_seq_one_letter_code
_entity_poly.pdbx_strand_id
1 'polypeptide(L)'
;MLLAVADHVWYDGDDGAEVRVAMTVLALRPANARLVRVDPVERVRGEVAVIEEIRVPRLNADLTAHANVAGAADTPSLTPDLCIRAIKRGGGGFVLVPTRRGRCSSQIPRHREVIHPYRNGKDLTSRPRDVYVIDLGLATEDEAREYPILFDRLRDRVYPERVANRGHRVRATGGGFWNHVANCARHCTGFRAIS
;
A
#
# COMPACT_ATOMS: atom_id res chain seq x y z
N MET A 1 -2.87 -11.43 -31.61
CA MET A 1 -3.21 -12.83 -31.30
C MET A 1 -4.73 -12.94 -31.23
N LEU A 2 -5.32 -13.89 -31.95
CA LEU A 2 -6.77 -14.12 -32.03
C LEU A 2 -7.22 -15.22 -31.07
N LEU A 3 -6.44 -16.29 -30.95
CA LEU A 3 -6.74 -17.41 -30.07
C LEU A 3 -5.45 -17.96 -29.47
N ALA A 4 -5.52 -18.42 -28.22
CA ALA A 4 -4.47 -19.18 -27.57
C ALA A 4 -5.04 -20.35 -26.76
N VAL A 5 -4.37 -21.49 -26.84
CA VAL A 5 -4.39 -22.57 -25.85
C VAL A 5 -3.03 -22.51 -25.19
N ALA A 6 -2.98 -21.96 -23.97
CA ALA A 6 -1.71 -21.68 -23.30
C ALA A 6 -0.95 -22.94 -22.89
N ASP A 7 -1.69 -24.03 -22.71
CA ASP A 7 -1.16 -25.32 -22.32
C ASP A 7 -2.12 -26.44 -22.73
N HIS A 8 -1.57 -27.47 -23.34
CA HIS A 8 -2.25 -28.66 -23.80
C HIS A 8 -1.25 -29.83 -23.79
N VAL A 9 -1.70 -30.99 -23.31
CA VAL A 9 -0.91 -32.22 -23.33
C VAL A 9 -1.10 -32.93 -24.67
N TRP A 10 0.00 -33.06 -25.42
CA TRP A 10 0.09 -33.94 -26.58
C TRP A 10 0.65 -35.30 -26.14
N TYR A 11 -0.04 -36.36 -26.53
CA TYR A 11 0.26 -37.72 -26.12
C TYR A 11 0.24 -38.64 -27.35
N ASP A 12 1.24 -39.50 -27.47
CA ASP A 12 1.37 -40.50 -28.54
C ASP A 12 1.37 -41.91 -27.94
N GLY A 13 0.19 -42.36 -27.48
CA GLY A 13 -0.06 -43.73 -26.98
C GLY A 13 0.56 -44.08 -25.61
N ASP A 14 0.21 -45.25 -25.09
CA ASP A 14 0.35 -45.67 -23.67
C ASP A 14 1.78 -45.62 -23.06
N ASP A 15 2.83 -45.59 -23.88
CA ASP A 15 4.24 -45.49 -23.46
C ASP A 15 4.92 -44.17 -23.94
N GLY A 16 4.12 -43.21 -24.42
CA GLY A 16 4.60 -41.95 -25.00
C GLY A 16 5.02 -40.91 -23.97
N ALA A 17 5.94 -40.02 -24.36
CA ALA A 17 6.33 -38.88 -23.54
C ALA A 17 5.17 -37.87 -23.42
N GLU A 18 4.96 -37.34 -22.21
CA GLU A 18 3.99 -36.27 -21.97
C GLU A 18 4.57 -34.93 -22.45
N VAL A 19 4.19 -34.49 -23.65
CA VAL A 19 4.67 -33.23 -24.24
C VAL A 19 3.63 -32.14 -24.04
N ARG A 20 4.03 -31.04 -23.42
CA ARG A 20 3.16 -29.86 -23.25
C ARG A 20 3.39 -28.87 -24.39
N VAL A 21 2.32 -28.51 -25.07
CA VAL A 21 2.33 -27.63 -26.24
C VAL A 21 1.41 -26.46 -25.98
N ALA A 22 1.84 -25.27 -26.40
CA ALA A 22 0.97 -24.11 -26.51
C ALA A 22 0.60 -23.89 -27.98
N MET A 23 -0.66 -23.59 -28.26
CA MET A 23 -1.14 -23.28 -29.61
C MET A 23 -1.63 -21.86 -29.66
N THR A 24 -1.24 -21.12 -30.71
CA THR A 24 -1.72 -19.76 -30.92
C THR A 24 -2.16 -19.55 -32.36
N VAL A 25 -3.20 -18.75 -32.55
CA VAL A 25 -3.68 -18.32 -33.86
C VAL A 25 -3.51 -16.82 -33.95
N LEU A 26 -2.84 -16.37 -34.99
CA LEU A 26 -2.65 -14.96 -35.28
C LEU A 26 -3.66 -14.51 -36.34
N ALA A 27 -4.16 -13.29 -36.17
CA ALA A 27 -4.96 -12.60 -37.17
C ALA A 27 -4.45 -11.16 -37.28
N LEU A 28 -4.67 -10.55 -38.44
CA LEU A 28 -4.33 -9.15 -38.65
C LEU A 28 -5.40 -8.28 -37.97
N ARG A 29 -5.03 -7.57 -36.90
CA ARG A 29 -5.91 -6.65 -36.14
C ARG A 29 -7.21 -7.31 -35.64
N PRO A 30 -7.15 -8.35 -34.80
CA PRO A 30 -8.35 -8.94 -34.22
C PRO A 30 -9.02 -7.97 -33.25
N ALA A 31 -10.35 -7.90 -33.27
CA ALA A 31 -11.11 -7.06 -32.32
C ALA A 31 -11.02 -7.58 -30.87
N ASN A 32 -10.88 -8.90 -30.71
CA ASN A 32 -10.73 -9.57 -29.43
C ASN A 32 -9.87 -10.83 -29.59
N ALA A 33 -9.36 -11.33 -28.47
CA ALA A 33 -8.66 -12.59 -28.36
C ALA A 33 -9.47 -13.61 -27.53
N ARG A 34 -9.28 -14.89 -27.81
CA ARG A 34 -9.86 -16.02 -27.07
C ARG A 34 -8.75 -16.79 -26.36
N LEU A 35 -8.85 -16.95 -25.05
CA LEU A 35 -8.06 -17.92 -24.30
C LEU A 35 -8.92 -19.16 -24.07
N VAL A 36 -8.43 -20.31 -24.51
CA VAL A 36 -9.10 -21.59 -24.35
C VAL A 36 -8.28 -22.45 -23.41
N ARG A 37 -8.91 -22.99 -22.37
CA ARG A 37 -8.34 -24.03 -21.50
C ARG A 37 -9.00 -25.34 -21.84
N VAL A 38 -8.18 -26.36 -21.95
CA VAL A 38 -8.60 -27.71 -22.32
C VAL A 38 -8.28 -28.69 -21.19
N ASP A 39 -9.04 -29.76 -21.13
CA ASP A 39 -8.79 -30.84 -20.18
C ASP A 39 -7.60 -31.68 -20.68
N PRO A 40 -6.59 -31.93 -19.83
CA PRO A 40 -5.44 -32.71 -20.25
C PRO A 40 -5.76 -34.20 -20.46
N VAL A 41 -6.86 -34.70 -19.91
CA VAL A 41 -7.22 -36.13 -19.91
C VAL A 41 -8.50 -36.40 -20.69
N GLU A 42 -9.54 -35.59 -20.48
CA GLU A 42 -10.85 -35.84 -21.07
C GLU A 42 -10.88 -35.54 -22.57
N ARG A 43 -11.43 -36.49 -23.33
CA ARG A 43 -11.68 -36.31 -24.76
C ARG A 43 -13.15 -36.54 -25.11
N VAL A 44 -13.69 -35.64 -25.92
CA VAL A 44 -15.06 -35.71 -26.44
C VAL A 44 -14.97 -35.99 -27.94
N ARG A 45 -15.47 -37.15 -28.37
CA ARG A 45 -15.43 -37.60 -29.78
C ARG A 45 -14.00 -37.64 -30.37
N GLY A 46 -13.00 -37.94 -29.55
CA GLY A 46 -11.59 -38.00 -29.95
C GLY A 46 -10.86 -36.65 -29.91
N GLU A 47 -11.58 -35.54 -29.69
CA GLU A 47 -11.00 -34.22 -29.53
C GLU A 47 -10.80 -33.88 -28.06
N VAL A 48 -9.84 -33.01 -27.74
CA VAL A 48 -9.59 -32.55 -26.38
C VAL A 48 -10.80 -31.78 -25.88
N ALA A 49 -11.27 -32.09 -24.67
CA ALA A 49 -12.41 -31.37 -24.10
C ALA A 49 -12.02 -29.93 -23.75
N VAL A 50 -12.86 -28.96 -24.12
CA VAL A 50 -12.69 -27.55 -23.69
C VAL A 50 -13.33 -27.37 -22.33
N ILE A 51 -12.54 -26.94 -21.34
CA ILE A 51 -13.04 -26.65 -19.98
C ILE A 51 -13.54 -25.21 -19.89
N GLU A 52 -12.79 -24.28 -20.50
CA GLU A 52 -13.06 -22.85 -20.35
C GLU A 52 -12.69 -22.08 -21.61
N GLU A 53 -13.49 -21.07 -21.93
CA GLU A 53 -13.18 -20.09 -22.95
C GLU A 53 -13.44 -18.68 -22.42
N ILE A 54 -12.40 -17.84 -22.45
CA ILE A 54 -12.48 -16.43 -22.05
C ILE A 54 -12.22 -15.55 -23.27
N ARG A 55 -13.05 -14.52 -23.44
CA ARG A 55 -12.84 -13.46 -24.44
C ARG A 55 -12.32 -12.20 -23.77
N VAL A 56 -11.18 -11.72 -24.25
CA VAL A 56 -10.54 -10.49 -23.79
C VAL A 56 -10.16 -9.60 -24.96
N PRO A 57 -10.00 -8.27 -24.79
CA PRO A 57 -9.53 -7.40 -25.86
C PRO A 57 -8.16 -7.81 -26.40
N ARG A 58 -7.28 -8.28 -25.52
CA ARG A 58 -5.93 -8.72 -25.84
C ARG A 58 -5.43 -9.71 -24.80
N LEU A 59 -4.60 -10.66 -25.25
CA LEU A 59 -3.84 -11.55 -24.37
C LEU A 59 -2.42 -11.02 -24.19
N ASN A 60 -1.85 -11.30 -23.02
CA ASN A 60 -0.47 -10.95 -22.68
C ASN A 60 0.53 -11.83 -23.45
N ALA A 61 1.81 -11.43 -23.42
CA ALA A 61 2.88 -12.17 -24.10
C ALA A 61 3.09 -13.57 -23.50
N ASP A 62 2.73 -13.77 -22.24
CA ASP A 62 2.73 -15.05 -21.52
C ASP A 62 1.43 -15.86 -21.73
N LEU A 63 0.61 -15.48 -22.72
CA LEU A 63 -0.67 -16.09 -23.08
C LEU A 63 -1.75 -16.00 -22.00
N THR A 64 -1.56 -15.15 -20.97
CA THR A 64 -2.58 -14.92 -19.94
C THR A 64 -3.60 -13.87 -20.35
N ALA A 65 -4.78 -13.94 -19.73
CA ALA A 65 -5.88 -12.98 -19.86
C ALA A 65 -5.96 -11.98 -18.68
N HIS A 66 -5.01 -12.04 -17.74
CA HIS A 66 -4.97 -11.20 -16.55
C HIS A 66 -4.49 -9.78 -16.86
N ALA A 67 -4.43 -8.93 -15.82
CA ALA A 67 -3.87 -7.60 -15.92
C ALA A 67 -2.46 -7.62 -16.55
N ASN A 68 -2.22 -6.73 -17.51
CA ASN A 68 -0.91 -6.53 -18.12
C ASN A 68 0.02 -5.76 -17.15
N VAL A 69 0.54 -6.46 -16.14
CA VAL A 69 1.43 -5.85 -15.13
C VAL A 69 2.72 -5.34 -15.78
N ALA A 70 3.23 -6.05 -16.79
CA ALA A 70 4.44 -5.66 -17.50
C ALA A 70 4.30 -4.30 -18.21
N GLY A 71 3.16 -4.06 -18.88
CA GLY A 71 2.86 -2.78 -19.53
C GLY A 71 2.36 -1.69 -18.57
N ALA A 72 2.01 -2.04 -17.32
CA ALA A 72 1.55 -1.05 -16.35
C ALA A 72 2.66 -0.09 -15.90
N ALA A 73 3.94 -0.51 -15.96
CA ALA A 73 5.07 0.35 -15.62
C ALA A 73 5.23 1.55 -16.57
N ASP A 74 4.86 1.37 -17.84
CA ASP A 74 4.92 2.43 -18.87
C ASP A 74 3.70 3.36 -18.84
N THR A 75 2.69 3.02 -18.03
CA THR A 75 1.48 3.83 -17.88
C THR A 75 1.67 4.79 -16.70
N PRO A 76 1.60 6.12 -16.90
CA PRO A 76 1.65 7.07 -15.79
C PRO A 76 0.57 6.74 -14.76
N SER A 77 0.91 6.80 -13.48
CA SER A 77 -0.08 6.64 -12.42
C SER A 77 -1.25 7.60 -12.67
N LEU A 78 -2.47 7.08 -12.75
CA LEU A 78 -3.69 7.87 -12.90
C LEU A 78 -4.03 8.67 -11.63
N THR A 79 -3.29 8.43 -10.54
CA THR A 79 -3.51 9.06 -9.24
C THR A 79 -2.17 9.50 -8.60
N PRO A 80 -1.39 10.38 -9.27
CA PRO A 80 -0.09 10.80 -8.76
C PRO A 80 -0.18 11.50 -7.39
N ASP A 81 -1.35 12.06 -7.07
CA ASP A 81 -1.63 12.75 -5.81
C ASP A 81 -2.27 11.85 -4.73
N LEU A 82 -2.53 10.56 -5.00
CA LEU A 82 -3.12 9.66 -3.98
C LEU A 82 -2.14 9.29 -2.86
N CYS A 83 -0.84 9.45 -3.11
CA CYS A 83 0.19 9.18 -2.13
C CYS A 83 0.28 10.32 -1.12
N ILE A 84 -0.65 10.34 -0.16
CA ILE A 84 -0.50 11.15 1.04
C ILE A 84 0.51 10.49 1.97
N ARG A 85 1.60 11.18 2.28
CA ARG A 85 2.35 10.84 3.49
C ARG A 85 1.46 11.23 4.67
N ALA A 86 0.91 10.22 5.35
CA ALA A 86 0.15 10.38 6.59
C ALA A 86 0.88 11.28 7.60
N ILE A 87 0.18 11.64 8.67
CA ILE A 87 0.67 12.55 9.71
C ILE A 87 2.08 12.13 10.15
N LYS A 88 3.05 13.03 9.91
CA LYS A 88 4.42 12.80 10.35
C LYS A 88 4.51 13.22 11.80
N ARG A 89 5.00 12.29 12.64
CA ARG A 89 5.39 12.61 14.01
C ARG A 89 6.51 13.65 13.93
N GLY A 90 6.21 14.87 14.32
CA GLY A 90 7.16 15.99 14.33
C GLY A 90 8.19 15.91 15.46
N GLY A 91 8.73 14.71 15.74
CA GLY A 91 9.67 14.44 16.83
C GLY A 91 9.38 13.14 17.58
N GLY A 92 10.40 12.61 18.28
CA GLY A 92 10.29 11.39 19.10
C GLY A 92 9.54 11.59 20.42
N GLY A 93 9.35 12.84 20.85
CA GLY A 93 8.71 13.19 22.13
C GLY A 93 7.25 12.74 22.29
N PHE A 94 6.54 12.51 21.19
CA PHE A 94 5.17 12.00 21.19
C PHE A 94 5.04 10.51 21.52
N VAL A 95 6.16 9.77 21.56
CA VAL A 95 6.14 8.31 21.77
C VAL A 95 6.23 7.98 23.26
N LEU A 96 5.41 7.03 23.70
CA LEU A 96 5.39 6.48 25.05
C LEU A 96 5.66 4.97 25.03
N VAL A 97 6.47 4.51 25.99
CA VAL A 97 6.66 3.09 26.29
C VAL A 97 5.55 2.59 27.24
N PRO A 98 5.22 1.29 27.27
CA PRO A 98 4.11 0.74 28.05
C PRO A 98 4.11 1.13 29.52
N THR A 99 5.27 1.04 30.18
CA THR A 99 5.45 1.37 31.60
C THR A 99 5.08 2.82 31.90
N ARG A 100 5.38 3.73 30.98
CA ARG A 100 5.11 5.16 31.12
C ARG A 100 3.66 5.51 30.80
N ARG A 101 3.05 4.83 29.81
CA ARG A 101 1.60 4.90 29.58
C ARG A 101 0.84 4.51 30.85
N GLY A 102 1.20 3.36 31.45
CA GLY A 102 0.55 2.86 32.66
C GLY A 102 0.53 3.91 33.78
N ARG A 103 1.68 4.54 34.07
CA ARG A 103 1.78 5.60 35.08
C ARG A 103 0.96 6.85 34.75
N CYS A 104 1.00 7.33 33.51
CA CYS A 104 0.25 8.52 33.12
C CYS A 104 -1.27 8.28 33.14
N SER A 105 -1.71 7.11 32.69
CA SER A 105 -3.13 6.74 32.62
C SER A 105 -3.71 6.31 33.98
N SER A 106 -2.87 5.91 34.96
CA SER A 106 -3.32 5.62 36.32
C SER A 106 -3.49 6.89 37.15
N GLN A 107 -2.69 7.93 36.88
CA GLN A 107 -2.77 9.21 37.60
C GLN A 107 -3.93 10.07 37.10
N ILE A 108 -4.15 10.11 35.79
CA ILE A 108 -5.25 10.88 35.18
C ILE A 108 -5.94 9.99 34.14
N PRO A 109 -7.12 9.45 34.44
CA PRO A 109 -7.85 8.54 33.54
C PRO A 109 -8.11 9.13 32.15
N ARG A 110 -8.38 10.43 32.09
CA ARG A 110 -8.64 11.19 30.85
C ARG A 110 -7.50 11.10 29.83
N HIS A 111 -6.26 10.89 30.28
CA HIS A 111 -5.12 10.68 29.38
C HIS A 111 -5.31 9.48 28.42
N ARG A 112 -6.19 8.53 28.74
CA ARG A 112 -6.49 7.40 27.85
C ARG A 112 -7.18 7.82 26.55
N GLU A 113 -7.85 8.97 26.53
CA GLU A 113 -8.56 9.51 25.36
C GLU A 113 -7.61 9.94 24.25
N VAL A 114 -6.38 10.35 24.61
CA VAL A 114 -5.38 10.94 23.70
C VAL A 114 -4.13 10.08 23.55
N ILE A 115 -4.12 8.86 24.11
CA ILE A 115 -3.00 7.91 24.01
C ILE A 115 -3.44 6.68 23.22
N HIS A 116 -2.89 6.54 22.01
CA HIS A 116 -3.24 5.46 21.09
C HIS A 116 -2.08 4.48 20.88
N PRO A 117 -2.36 3.19 20.64
CA PRO A 117 -1.33 2.25 20.19
C PRO A 117 -0.66 2.75 18.91
N TYR A 118 0.66 2.66 18.82
CA TYR A 118 1.41 3.12 17.67
C TYR A 118 2.14 1.98 16.98
N ARG A 119 1.99 1.93 15.65
CA ARG A 119 2.67 1.00 14.75
C ARG A 119 3.19 1.75 13.53
N ASN A 120 4.38 1.40 13.07
CA ASN A 120 4.90 1.83 11.76
C ASN A 120 5.12 0.62 10.84
N GLY A 121 5.56 0.85 9.60
CA GLY A 121 5.78 -0.22 8.62
C GLY A 121 6.73 -1.33 9.10
N LYS A 122 7.73 -1.00 9.93
CA LYS A 122 8.62 -2.00 10.54
C LYS A 122 7.90 -2.82 11.62
N ASP A 123 7.01 -2.20 12.40
CA ASP A 123 6.20 -2.91 13.38
C ASP A 123 5.13 -3.81 12.74
N LEU A 124 4.79 -3.59 11.46
CA LEU A 124 3.87 -4.44 10.70
C LEU A 124 4.57 -5.65 10.06
N THR A 125 5.84 -5.47 9.67
CA THR A 125 6.64 -6.48 8.97
C THR A 125 7.56 -7.27 9.88
N SER A 126 7.69 -6.88 11.16
CA SER A 126 8.58 -7.49 12.15
C SER A 126 7.93 -7.48 13.53
N ARG A 127 8.63 -8.00 14.54
CA ARG A 127 8.14 -7.99 15.93
C ARG A 127 7.83 -6.55 16.37
N PRO A 128 6.58 -6.27 16.80
CA PRO A 128 6.18 -4.93 17.19
C PRO A 128 6.89 -4.45 18.46
N ARG A 129 7.14 -3.14 18.55
CA ARG A 129 7.79 -2.50 19.72
C ARG A 129 6.85 -2.19 20.89
N ASP A 130 5.55 -2.38 20.71
CA ASP A 130 4.52 -2.10 21.73
C ASP A 130 4.60 -0.69 22.33
N VAL A 131 4.76 0.30 21.46
CA VAL A 131 4.77 1.72 21.85
C VAL A 131 3.42 2.38 21.61
N TYR A 132 3.22 3.51 22.25
CA TYR A 132 2.02 4.35 22.15
C TYR A 132 2.39 5.75 21.67
N VAL A 133 1.42 6.48 21.13
CA VAL A 133 1.57 7.87 20.71
C VAL A 133 0.60 8.75 21.48
N ILE A 134 1.05 9.95 21.84
CA ILE A 134 0.20 11.04 22.33
C ILE A 134 -0.32 11.78 21.10
N ASP A 135 -1.64 11.79 20.90
CA ASP A 135 -2.31 12.50 19.83
C ASP A 135 -3.34 13.46 20.42
N LEU A 136 -3.03 14.76 20.38
CA LEU A 136 -3.95 15.83 20.79
C LEU A 136 -4.74 16.37 19.58
N GLY A 137 -4.60 15.77 18.40
CA GLY A 137 -5.31 16.14 17.19
C GLY A 137 -5.09 17.60 16.78
N LEU A 138 -6.19 18.34 16.68
CA LEU A 138 -6.23 19.77 16.37
C LEU A 138 -6.54 20.63 17.60
N ALA A 139 -6.28 20.11 18.81
CA ALA A 139 -6.54 20.84 20.05
C ALA A 139 -5.86 22.22 20.04
N THR A 140 -6.60 23.18 20.58
CA THR A 140 -6.08 24.49 20.99
C THR A 140 -5.08 24.33 22.13
N GLU A 141 -4.33 25.39 22.44
CA GLU A 141 -3.39 25.33 23.56
C GLU A 141 -4.10 25.09 24.89
N ASP A 142 -5.26 25.71 25.09
CA ASP A 142 -6.04 25.58 26.32
C ASP A 142 -6.56 24.16 26.51
N GLU A 143 -7.13 23.55 25.46
CA GLU A 143 -7.54 22.14 25.48
C GLU A 143 -6.34 21.20 25.73
N ALA A 144 -5.18 21.49 25.15
CA ALA A 144 -3.98 20.70 25.35
C ALA A 144 -3.45 20.80 26.80
N ARG A 145 -3.60 21.97 27.45
CA ARG A 145 -3.23 22.17 28.86
C ARG A 145 -4.10 21.41 29.84
N GLU A 146 -5.29 20.96 29.42
CA GLU A 146 -6.12 20.07 30.24
C GLU A 146 -5.50 18.67 30.43
N TYR A 147 -4.41 18.37 29.72
CA TYR A 147 -3.60 17.15 29.85
C TYR A 147 -2.20 17.46 30.42
N PRO A 148 -2.09 17.95 31.67
CA PRO A 148 -0.87 18.60 32.17
C PRO A 148 0.39 17.74 32.07
N ILE A 149 0.32 16.45 32.42
CA ILE A 149 1.48 15.54 32.35
C ILE A 149 1.95 15.31 30.91
N LEU A 150 1.00 15.22 29.97
CA LEU A 150 1.31 15.01 28.57
C LEU A 150 1.82 16.30 27.93
N PHE A 151 1.20 17.44 28.26
CA PHE A 151 1.60 18.75 27.80
C PHE A 151 3.02 19.11 28.25
N ASP A 152 3.34 18.89 29.53
CA ASP A 152 4.68 19.11 30.08
C ASP A 152 5.73 18.25 29.37
N ARG A 153 5.42 16.98 29.13
CA ARG A 153 6.31 16.10 28.36
C ARG A 153 6.56 16.63 26.96
N LEU A 154 5.51 17.07 26.25
CA LEU A 154 5.64 17.61 24.91
C LEU A 154 6.44 18.92 24.92
N ARG A 155 6.27 19.74 25.96
CA ARG A 155 7.06 20.94 26.18
C ARG A 155 8.54 20.61 26.41
N ASP A 156 8.86 19.59 27.18
CA ASP A 156 10.27 19.23 27.46
C ASP A 156 10.96 18.57 26.28
N ARG A 157 10.22 17.79 25.47
CA ARG A 157 10.80 16.91 24.45
C ARG A 157 10.58 17.39 23.02
N VAL A 158 9.46 18.03 22.72
CA VAL A 158 9.09 18.42 21.35
C VAL A 158 9.36 19.90 21.10
N TYR A 159 9.13 20.77 22.08
CA TYR A 159 9.38 22.21 21.91
C TYR A 159 10.85 22.53 21.58
N PRO A 160 11.88 22.00 22.27
CA PRO A 160 13.27 22.28 21.94
C PRO A 160 13.65 21.82 20.53
N GLU A 161 13.22 20.61 20.15
CA GLU A 161 13.44 20.05 18.80
C GLU A 161 12.85 20.95 17.71
N ARG A 162 11.65 21.50 17.94
CA ARG A 162 10.98 22.40 16.98
C ARG A 162 11.61 23.79 16.92
N VAL A 163 12.05 24.32 18.05
CA VAL A 163 12.75 25.61 18.10
C VAL A 163 14.09 25.51 17.37
N ALA A 164 14.81 24.40 17.51
CA ALA A 164 16.04 24.14 16.76
C ALA A 164 15.79 23.95 15.25
N ASN A 165 14.73 23.23 14.87
CA ASN A 165 14.39 22.93 13.47
C ASN A 165 13.47 23.96 12.79
N ARG A 166 13.65 25.27 13.05
CA ARG A 166 12.83 26.37 12.48
C ARG A 166 12.96 26.54 10.94
N GLY A 167 13.72 25.70 10.24
CA GLY A 167 13.87 25.72 8.78
C GLY A 167 12.61 25.24 8.03
N HIS A 168 12.00 26.15 7.26
CA HIS A 168 11.00 26.04 6.16
C HIS A 168 9.82 25.03 6.20
N ARG A 169 9.80 23.98 7.02
CA ARG A 169 8.78 22.92 7.02
C ARG A 169 7.79 22.98 8.18
N VAL A 170 8.18 23.54 9.33
CA VAL A 170 7.33 23.59 10.54
C VAL A 170 6.29 24.72 10.49
N ARG A 171 6.56 25.80 9.73
CA ARG A 171 5.65 26.95 9.60
C ARG A 171 4.39 26.67 8.77
N ALA A 172 4.36 25.60 7.98
CA ALA A 172 3.25 25.31 7.07
C ALA A 172 2.04 24.67 7.75
N THR A 173 2.17 24.26 9.01
CA THR A 173 1.09 23.70 9.82
C THR A 173 0.84 24.68 10.96
N GLY A 174 -0.24 25.45 10.92
CA GLY A 174 -0.56 26.48 11.93
C GLY A 174 -0.88 25.95 13.34
N GLY A 175 -0.30 24.82 13.76
CA GLY A 175 -0.50 24.21 15.06
C GLY A 175 0.71 24.39 15.99
N GLY A 176 0.45 24.45 17.31
CA GLY A 176 1.48 24.57 18.33
C GLY A 176 2.39 23.34 18.46
N PHE A 177 3.38 23.39 19.36
CA PHE A 177 4.34 22.29 19.55
C PHE A 177 3.69 20.96 19.99
N TRP A 178 2.48 21.04 20.54
CA TRP A 178 1.66 19.92 21.00
C TRP A 178 0.89 19.18 19.88
N ASN A 179 0.79 19.75 18.68
CA ASN A 179 0.08 19.14 17.55
C ASN A 179 1.05 18.42 16.60
N HIS A 180 0.65 17.28 16.03
CA HIS A 180 1.45 16.61 15.00
C HIS A 180 1.58 17.46 13.73
N VAL A 181 2.65 17.21 12.95
CA VAL A 181 2.90 17.94 11.70
C VAL A 181 2.06 17.33 10.59
N ALA A 182 1.00 18.02 10.18
CA ALA A 182 0.31 17.71 8.93
C ALA A 182 1.27 18.01 7.76
N ASN A 183 1.51 17.01 6.92
CA ASN A 183 2.26 17.24 5.67
C ASN A 183 1.45 18.17 4.79
N CYS A 184 2.03 19.32 4.47
CA CYS A 184 1.59 20.12 3.34
C CYS A 184 1.75 19.25 2.07
N ALA A 185 0.65 19.02 1.35
CA ALA A 185 0.58 18.23 0.11
C ALA A 185 1.52 18.74 -1.02
N ARG A 186 2.19 19.87 -0.83
CA ARG A 186 3.06 20.56 -1.81
C ARG A 186 4.35 19.83 -2.23
N HIS A 187 4.60 18.60 -1.78
CA HIS A 187 5.88 17.91 -2.07
C HIS A 187 5.77 16.76 -3.06
N CYS A 188 4.55 16.37 -3.48
CA CYS A 188 4.37 15.35 -4.54
C CYS A 188 4.35 15.97 -5.96
N THR A 189 4.25 17.29 -6.09
CA THR A 189 4.26 18.03 -7.36
C THR A 189 5.63 18.11 -8.06
N GLY A 190 6.66 17.43 -7.55
CA GLY A 190 8.04 17.49 -8.04
C GLY A 190 8.35 16.58 -9.23
N PHE A 191 7.49 15.61 -9.56
CA PHE A 191 7.60 14.87 -10.81
C PHE A 191 6.82 15.61 -11.90
N ARG A 192 7.43 16.67 -12.45
CA ARG A 192 7.00 17.19 -13.74
C ARG A 192 7.21 16.08 -14.77
N ALA A 193 6.12 15.64 -15.38
CA ALA A 193 6.18 14.93 -16.64
C ALA A 193 7.00 15.78 -17.61
N ILE A 194 8.14 15.24 -18.06
CA ILE A 194 8.84 15.78 -19.21
C ILE A 194 7.96 15.43 -20.41
N SER A 195 7.53 16.47 -21.11
CA SER A 195 6.72 16.49 -22.32
C SER A 195 7.29 15.65 -23.45
#